data_AF-A0A2E9UE45-F1
#
_entry.id   AF-A0A2E9UE45-F1
#
_cell.length_a   1.000
_cell.length_b   1.000
_cell.length_c   1.000
_cell.angle_alpha   90.00
_cell.angle_beta   90.00
_cell.angle_gamma   90.00
#
_symmetry.space_group_name_H-M   'P 1'
#
loop_
_entity.id
_entity.type
_entity.pdbx_description
1 polymer ?
#
loop_
_entity_poly.entity_id
_entity_poly.type
_entity_poly.pdbx_seq_one_letter_code
_entity_poly.pdbx_strand_id
1 'polypeptide(L)' 'MIEYKLLTGPDNSEFCDRVTEFLNKGWELYGSPIMNTEDLSTKSKRIVGQAIVRSKSE' A
#
# COMPACT_ATOMS: atom_id res chain seq x y z
N MET A 1 -4.80 -6.20 20.01
CA MET A 1 -3.75 -5.25 19.54
C MET A 1 -3.91 -5.04 18.03
N ILE A 2 -3.79 -3.81 17.51
CA ILE A 2 -3.85 -3.57 16.06
C ILE A 2 -2.43 -3.58 15.48
N GLU A 3 -2.20 -4.41 14.47
CA GLU A 3 -0.98 -4.38 13.66
C GLU A 3 -1.18 -3.41 12.49
N TYR A 4 -0.13 -2.67 12.14
CA TYR A 4 -0.14 -1.68 11.06
C TYR A 4 1.02 -1.91 10.11
N LYS A 5 0.77 -1.74 8.81
CA LYS A 5 1.81 -1.64 7.77
C LYS A 5 1.44 -0.58 6.74
N LEU A 6 2.43 0.21 6.33
CA LEU A 6 2.33 1.08 5.16
C LEU A 6 3.03 0.40 3.97
N LEU A 7 2.27 -0.06 2.99
CA LEU A 7 2.82 -0.57 1.74
C LEU A 7 3.13 0.61 0.84
N THR A 8 4.35 0.70 0.31
CA THR A 8 4.73 1.70 -0.69
C THR A 8 5.40 1.02 -1.89
N GLY A 9 5.36 1.68 -3.04
CA GLY A 9 6.01 1.21 -4.26
C GLY A 9 5.56 1.97 -5.51
N PRO A 10 6.06 1.59 -6.70
CA PRO A 10 5.61 2.14 -7.97
C PRO A 10 4.10 1.87 -8.20
N ASP A 11 3.45 2.78 -8.92
CA ASP A 11 2.10 2.59 -9.44
C ASP A 11 2.08 1.53 -10.57
N ASN A 12 2.06 0.26 -10.20
CA ASN A 12 2.06 -0.89 -11.11
C ASN A 12 1.25 -2.08 -10.56
N SER A 13 1.08 -3.13 -11.37
CA SER A 13 0.34 -4.33 -10.97
C SER A 13 0.97 -5.06 -9.78
N GLU A 14 2.30 -5.09 -9.69
CA GLU A 14 3.00 -5.73 -8.57
C GLU A 14 2.63 -5.10 -7.22
N PHE A 15 2.39 -3.78 -7.17
CA PHE A 15 1.88 -3.12 -5.98
C PHE A 15 0.46 -3.61 -5.63
N CYS A 16 -0.44 -3.66 -6.62
CA CYS A 16 -1.80 -4.18 -6.43
C CYS A 16 -1.82 -5.64 -5.95
N ASP A 17 -0.94 -6.48 -6.48
CA ASP A 17 -0.80 -7.88 -6.10
C ASP A 17 -0.37 -8.01 -4.63
N ARG A 18 0.60 -7.20 -4.20
CA ARG A 18 1.03 -7.14 -2.79
C ARG A 18 -0.09 -6.70 -1.85
N VAL A 19 -0.86 -5.67 -2.21
CA VAL A 19 -2.01 -5.24 -1.41
C VAL A 19 -3.01 -6.39 -1.28
N THR A 20 -3.36 -7.02 -2.41
CA THR A 20 -4.29 -8.16 -2.47
C THR A 20 -3.83 -9.34 -1.62
N GLU A 21 -2.53 -9.64 -1.63
CA GLU A 21 -1.94 -10.70 -0.80
C GLU A 21 -2.18 -10.45 0.70
N PHE A 22 -2.02 -9.21 1.17
CA PHE A 22 -2.29 -8.87 2.56
C PHE A 22 -3.79 -8.95 2.89
N LEU A 23 -4.66 -8.49 1.99
CA LEU A 23 -6.11 -8.61 2.17
C LEU A 23 -6.53 -10.08 2.31
N ASN A 24 -5.99 -10.97 1.47
CA ASN A 24 -6.22 -12.41 1.57
C ASN A 24 -5.69 -13.02 2.88
N LYS A 25 -4.72 -12.38 3.55
CA LYS A 25 -4.17 -12.79 4.86
C LYS A 25 -4.95 -12.18 6.04
N GLY A 26 -6.14 -11.64 5.80
CA GLY A 26 -7.00 -11.05 6.82
C GLY A 26 -6.54 -9.67 7.31
N TRP A 27 -5.78 -8.94 6.49
CA TRP A 27 -5.55 -7.51 6.71
C TRP A 27 -6.68 -6.70 6.07
N GLU A 28 -6.87 -5.49 6.56
CA GLU A 28 -7.90 -4.56 6.11
C GLU A 28 -7.25 -3.26 5.61
N LEU A 29 -7.87 -2.60 4.63
CA LEU A 29 -7.42 -1.29 4.16
C LEU A 29 -7.72 -0.23 5.22
N TYR A 30 -6.75 0.65 5.45
CA TYR A 30 -6.93 1.81 6.33
C TYR A 30 -6.86 3.11 5.53
N GLY A 31 -8.00 3.81 5.45
CA GLY A 31 -8.10 5.09 4.77
C GLY A 31 -7.87 5.00 3.25
N SER A 32 -7.69 6.17 2.64
CA SER A 32 -7.43 6.30 1.20
C SER A 32 -5.95 6.07 0.88
N PRO A 33 -5.61 5.54 -0.31
CA PRO A 33 -4.23 5.47 -0.76
C PRO A 33 -3.64 6.87 -0.93
N ILE A 34 -2.32 6.94 -0.85
CA ILE A 34 -1.52 8.13 -1.11
C ILE A 34 -0.83 7.93 -2.46
N MET A 35 -0.76 8.97 -3.28
CA MET A 35 -0.02 8.96 -4.53
C MET A 35 0.87 10.19 -4.58
N ASN A 36 2.16 9.97 -4.75
CA ASN A 36 3.16 11.00 -4.97
C ASN A 36 3.77 10.83 -6.35
N THR A 37 3.95 11.95 -7.04
CA THR A 37 4.71 11.98 -8.29
C THR A 37 6.14 12.41 -7.96
N GLU A 38 7.12 11.52 -8.17
CA GLU A 38 8.52 11.93 -8.15
C GLU A 38 8.81 12.67 -9.47
N ASP A 39 8.93 14.00 -9.38
CA ASP A 39 9.32 14.83 -10.51
C ASP A 39 10.85 14.85 -10.62
N LEU A 40 11.36 14.30 -11.71
CA LEU A 40 12.79 14.24 -12.00
C LEU A 40 13.05 14.66 -13.45
N SER A 41 12.36 15.67 -13.97
CA SER A 41 12.59 16.30 -15.29
C SER A 41 12.66 15.40 -16.56
N THR A 42 12.60 14.07 -16.44
CA THR A 42 13.02 13.12 -17.50
C THR A 42 12.26 11.80 -17.56
N LYS A 43 11.38 11.48 -16.61
CA LYS A 43 10.39 10.37 -16.67
C LYS A 43 9.66 10.31 -15.33
N SER A 44 8.43 10.81 -15.28
CA SER A 44 7.61 10.85 -14.07
C SER A 44 7.34 9.43 -13.55
N LYS A 45 7.93 9.06 -12.41
CA LYS A 45 7.58 7.84 -11.68
C LYS A 45 6.54 8.18 -10.63
N ARG A 46 5.40 7.49 -10.67
CA ARG A 46 4.37 7.58 -9.62
C ARG A 46 4.68 6.55 -8.55
N ILE A 47 4.80 7.01 -7.32
CA ILE A 47 4.93 6.18 -6.13
C ILE A 47 3.60 6.26 -5.39
N VAL A 48 3.05 5.09 -5.08
CA VAL A 48 1.80 4.96 -4.33
C VAL A 48 2.07 4.35 -2.96
N GLY A 49 1.15 4.61 -2.04
CA GLY A 49 1.15 4.05 -0.70
C GLY A 49 -0.26 3.65 -0.28
N GLN A 50 -0.39 2.51 0.40
CA GLN A 50 -1.63 2.05 0.99
C GLN A 50 -1.36 1.54 2.40
N ALA A 51 -2.04 2.14 3.39
CA ALA A 51 -2.02 1.65 4.75
C ALA A 51 -2.94 0.42 4.89
N ILE A 52 -2.46 -0.58 5.62
CA ILE A 52 -3.22 -1.77 5.99
C ILE A 52 -3.10 -2.01 7.50
N VAL A 53 -4.17 -2.50 8.09
CA VAL A 53 -4.26 -2.84 9.51
C VAL A 53 -4.77 -4.25 9.69
N ARG A 54 -4.45 -4.87 10.83
CA ARG A 54 -5.03 -6.16 11.20
C ARG A 54 -5.25 -6.23 12.69
N SER A 55 -6.46 -6.62 13.08
CA SER A 55 -6.76 -6.93 14.47
C SER A 55 -6.14 -8.27 14.84
N LYS A 56 -5.26 -8.28 15.85
CA LYS A 56 -4.91 -9.52 16.55
C LYS A 56 -6.04 -9.85 17.52
N SER A 57 -6.81 -10.88 17.21
CA SER A 57 -7.54 -11.66 18.20
C SER A 57 -6.50 -12.38 19.08
N GLU A 58 -6.62 -12.23 20.39
CA GLU A 58 -5.83 -12.99 21.38
C GLU A 58 -6.01 -14.50 21.22
#